data_AF-A0A822ETN3-F1
#
_entry.id   AF-A0A822ETN3-F1
#
_cell.length_a   1.000
_cell.length_b   1.000
_cell.length_c   1.000
_cell.angle_alpha   90.00
_cell.angle_beta   90.00
_cell.angle_gamma   90.00
#
_symmetry.space_group_name_H-M   'P 1'
#
loop_
_entity.id
_entity.type
_entity.pdbx_description
1 polymer ?
#
loop_
_entity_poly.entity_id
_entity_poly.type
_entity_poly.pdbx_seq_one_letter_code
_entity_poly.pdbx_strand_id
1 'polypeptide(L)'
;MLHERVRKCFIATNIVETSVTTDGIRFIIDSEKVKEMVYDGKYKLQRLRQFNISRAGRRGPGVCYRLYSEHDYLNFQEYSTPGIHVVPLD
;
A
#
# COMPACT_ATOMS: atom_id res chain seq x y z
N MET A 1 6.70 5.29 28.56
CA MET A 1 5.51 4.97 29.37
C MET A 1 4.28 5.52 28.66
N LEU A 2 3.34 4.66 28.26
CA LEU A 2 2.04 5.11 27.74
C LEU A 2 1.03 5.00 28.85
N HIS A 3 0.27 6.06 29.11
CA HIS A 3 -0.85 6.04 30.06
C HIS A 3 -1.82 4.90 29.72
N GLU A 4 -2.33 4.21 30.74
CA GLU A 4 -3.12 2.95 30.67
C GLU A 4 -4.41 3.02 29.84
N ARG A 5 -4.76 4.17 29.25
CA ARG A 5 -5.96 4.38 28.43
C ARG A 5 -5.69 4.94 27.02
N VAL A 6 -4.45 4.94 26.54
CA VAL A 6 -4.11 5.47 25.21
C VAL A 6 -3.99 4.35 24.17
N ARG A 7 -4.74 4.46 23.08
CA ARG A 7 -4.56 3.58 21.91
C ARG A 7 -3.53 4.19 20.96
N LYS A 8 -2.49 3.42 20.65
CA LYS A 8 -1.54 3.77 19.58
C LYS A 8 -2.26 3.71 18.23
N CYS A 9 -2.13 4.78 17.45
CA CYS A 9 -2.62 4.86 16.08
C CYS A 9 -1.46 5.29 15.18
N PHE A 10 -1.31 4.63 14.03
CA PHE A 10 -0.30 4.96 13.04
C PHE A 10 -1.00 5.31 11.73
N ILE A 11 -0.56 6.41 11.10
CA ILE A 11 -0.95 6.77 9.74
C ILE A 11 0.29 6.59 8.89
N ALA A 12 0.24 5.67 7.94
CA ALA A 12 1.38 5.33 7.10
C ALA A 12 0.93 5.09 5.66
N THR A 13 1.89 5.19 4.75
CA THR A 13 1.75 4.69 3.37
C THR A 13 1.92 3.17 3.36
N ASN A 14 1.98 2.58 2.16
CA ASN A 14 2.30 1.16 1.95
C ASN A 14 3.68 0.70 2.50
N ILE A 15 4.47 1.59 3.13
CA ILE A 15 5.74 1.25 3.78
C ILE A 15 5.58 0.22 4.91
N VAL A 16 4.44 0.19 5.58
CA VAL A 16 4.14 -0.77 6.67
C VAL A 16 3.90 -2.19 6.16
N GLU A 17 3.69 -2.35 4.85
CA GLU A 17 3.45 -3.66 4.26
C GLU A 17 4.72 -4.52 4.24
N THR A 18 5.87 -3.88 3.97
CA THR A 18 7.14 -4.58 3.71
C THR A 18 8.30 -4.09 4.56
N SER A 19 8.37 -2.80 4.86
CA SER A 19 9.63 -2.15 5.27
C SER A 19 9.64 -1.71 6.74
N VAL A 20 8.47 -1.53 7.35
CA VAL A 20 8.35 -1.12 8.76
C VAL A 20 7.38 -2.03 9.48
N THR A 21 7.85 -2.73 10.52
CA THR A 21 7.02 -3.56 11.40
C THR A 21 6.89 -2.91 12.77
N THR A 22 5.67 -2.90 13.32
CA THR A 22 5.42 -2.51 14.71
C THR A 22 4.64 -3.59 15.42
N ASP A 23 5.11 -3.98 16.60
CA ASP A 23 4.44 -5.00 17.41
C ASP A 23 3.11 -4.51 17.96
N GLY A 24 2.17 -5.44 18.08
CA GLY A 24 0.87 -5.18 18.71
C GLY A 24 -0.15 -4.47 17.82
N ILE A 25 0.07 -4.39 16.50
CA ILE A 25 -0.99 -3.98 15.56
C ILE A 25 -2.06 -5.07 15.54
N ARG A 26 -3.28 -4.70 15.94
CA ARG A 26 -4.46 -5.59 15.99
C ARG A 26 -5.56 -5.20 15.01
N PHE A 27 -5.51 -3.96 14.51
CA PHE A 27 -6.49 -3.38 13.61
C PHE A 27 -5.77 -2.69 12.47
N ILE A 28 -6.14 -3.01 11.24
CA ILE A 28 -5.63 -2.39 10.02
C ILE A 28 -6.82 -1.73 9.32
N ILE A 29 -6.63 -0.52 8.83
CA ILE A 29 -7.57 0.14 7.93
C ILE A 29 -6.84 0.29 6.60
N ASP A 30 -7.32 -0.39 5.58
CA ASP A 30 -6.63 -0.56 4.30
C ASP A 30 -7.49 -0.01 3.15
N SER A 31 -6.88 0.84 2.32
CA SER A 31 -7.54 1.43 1.17
C SER A 31 -7.16 0.79 -0.17
N GLU A 32 -6.12 -0.05 -0.20
CA GLU A 32 -5.47 -0.59 -1.41
C GLU A 32 -5.12 0.46 -2.49
N LYS A 33 -4.98 1.72 -2.08
CA LYS A 33 -4.52 2.81 -2.94
C LYS A 33 -3.03 3.02 -2.75
N VAL A 34 -2.27 2.86 -3.82
CA VAL A 34 -0.84 3.13 -3.85
C VAL A 34 -0.54 4.27 -4.80
N LYS A 35 0.50 5.05 -4.50
CA LYS A 35 1.07 6.03 -5.42
C LYS A 35 2.44 5.55 -5.86
N GLU A 36 2.61 5.36 -7.15
CA GLU A 36 3.87 4.90 -7.75
C GLU A 36 4.37 5.91 -8.78
N MET A 37 5.69 6.03 -8.89
CA MET A 37 6.33 6.82 -9.94
C MET A 37 6.31 6.01 -11.24
N VAL A 38 5.79 6.62 -12.31
CA VAL A 38 5.67 5.99 -13.62
C VAL A 38 6.46 6.82 -14.62
N TYR A 39 7.34 6.15 -15.38
CA TYR A 39 8.05 6.77 -16.48
C TYR A 39 7.20 6.80 -17.76
N ASP A 40 7.08 7.98 -18.36
CA ASP A 40 6.42 8.18 -19.65
C ASP A 40 7.50 8.31 -20.74
N GLY A 41 7.75 7.21 -21.46
CA GLY A 41 8.78 7.15 -22.49
C GLY A 41 8.57 8.10 -23.67
N LYS A 42 7.32 8.53 -23.93
CA LYS A 42 7.02 9.50 -24.99
C LYS A 42 7.51 10.90 -24.64
N TYR A 43 7.34 11.30 -23.38
CA TYR A 43 7.68 12.64 -22.92
C TYR A 43 8.96 12.70 -22.07
N LYS A 44 9.64 11.56 -21.88
CA LYS A 44 10.88 11.42 -21.10
C LYS A 44 10.78 12.03 -19.70
N LEU A 45 9.67 11.79 -19.01
CA LEU A 45 9.40 12.34 -17.69
C LEU A 45 8.80 11.30 -16.77
N GLN A 46 8.96 11.49 -15.46
CA GLN A 46 8.28 10.70 -14.46
C GLN A 46 7.04 11.44 -13.94
N ARG A 47 5.96 10.70 -13.69
CA ARG A 47 4.75 11.21 -13.03
C ARG A 47 4.37 10.30 -11.86
N LEU A 48 3.93 10.91 -10.76
CA LEU A 48 3.29 10.18 -9.67
C LEU A 48 1.86 9.84 -10.08
N ARG A 49 1.50 8.56 -10.10
CA ARG A 49 0.14 8.09 -10.40
C ARG A 49 -0.39 7.24 -9.26
N GLN A 50 -1.69 7.33 -9.03
CA GLN A 50 -2.39 6.47 -8.07
C GLN A 50 -2.93 5.23 -8.78
N PHE A 51 -2.79 4.08 -8.14
CA PHE A 51 -3.29 2.80 -8.60
C PHE A 51 -4.09 2.12 -7.49
N ASN A 52 -5.02 1.24 -7.89
CA ASN A 52 -5.65 0.28 -7.00
C ASN A 52 -5.02 -1.08 -7.30
N ILE A 53 -4.18 -1.56 -6.38
CA ILE A 53 -3.41 -2.79 -6.55
C ILE A 53 -3.72 -3.66 -5.34
N SER A 54 -4.16 -4.89 -5.57
CA SER A 54 -4.36 -5.86 -4.50
C SER A 54 -3.01 -6.29 -3.96
N ARG A 55 -2.69 -5.98 -2.69
CA ARG A 55 -1.44 -6.41 -2.07
C ARG A 55 -1.73 -7.30 -0.88
N ALA A 56 -1.26 -8.53 -0.94
CA ALA A 56 -1.25 -9.44 0.21
C ALA A 56 -0.17 -9.02 1.22
N GLY A 57 -0.43 -7.93 1.95
CA GLY A 57 0.46 -7.46 3.00
C GLY A 57 0.58 -8.44 4.16
N ARG A 58 1.66 -8.32 4.94
CA ARG A 58 1.80 -9.02 6.23
C ARG A 58 0.66 -8.63 7.17
N ARG A 59 -0.34 -9.51 7.29
CA ARG A 59 -1.43 -9.37 8.27
C ARG A 59 -1.12 -10.25 9.48
N GLY A 60 -0.87 -9.61 10.62
CA GLY A 60 -0.81 -10.30 11.91
C GLY A 60 -2.21 -10.69 12.41
N PRO A 61 -2.30 -11.46 13.51
CA PRO A 61 -3.58 -11.79 14.12
C PRO A 61 -4.36 -10.52 14.49
N GLY A 62 -5.57 -10.35 13.93
CA GLY A 62 -6.35 -9.12 14.08
C GLY A 62 -7.45 -8.98 13.04
N VAL A 63 -7.99 -7.76 12.92
CA VAL A 63 -9.04 -7.41 11.96
C VAL A 63 -8.49 -6.41 10.94
N CYS A 64 -8.75 -6.66 9.66
CA CYS A 64 -8.46 -5.73 8.57
C CYS A 64 -9.78 -5.17 8.02
N TYR A 65 -9.96 -3.86 8.14
CA TYR A 65 -11.07 -3.13 7.55
C TYR A 65 -10.65 -2.62 6.17
N ARG A 66 -11.24 -3.19 5.12
CA ARG A 66 -10.99 -2.82 3.73
C ARG A 66 -11.97 -1.72 3.32
N LEU A 67 -11.46 -0.61 2.80
CA LEU A 67 -12.25 0.57 2.39
C LEU A 67 -12.68 0.49 0.92
N TYR A 68 -12.95 -0.72 0.43
CA TYR A 68 -13.34 -1.01 -0.95
C TYR A 68 -14.29 -2.22 -0.97
N SER A 69 -15.13 -2.32 -1.99
CA SER A 69 -16.05 -3.44 -2.14
C SER A 69 -15.33 -4.70 -2.62
N GLU A 70 -15.95 -5.86 -2.44
CA GLU A 70 -15.46 -7.11 -3.06
C GLU A 70 -15.42 -7.00 -4.58
N HIS A 71 -16.41 -6.32 -5.18
CA HIS A 71 -16.41 -6.06 -6.62
C HIS A 71 -15.19 -5.25 -7.05
N ASP A 72 -14.84 -4.18 -6.33
CA ASP A 72 -13.64 -3.39 -6.63
C ASP A 72 -12.38 -4.24 -6.49
N TYR A 73 -12.28 -5.03 -5.43
CA TYR A 73 -11.14 -5.92 -5.17
C TYR A 73 -10.89 -6.89 -6.34
N LEU A 74 -11.95 -7.47 -6.88
CA LEU A 74 -11.87 -8.38 -8.04
C LEU A 74 -11.43 -7.67 -9.33
N ASN A 75 -11.54 -6.34 -9.39
CA ASN A 75 -11.09 -5.52 -10.52
C ASN A 75 -9.72 -4.86 -10.27
N PHE A 76 -9.11 -5.05 -9.10
CA PHE A 76 -7.78 -4.50 -8.83
C PHE A 76 -6.71 -5.26 -9.61
N GLN A 77 -5.61 -4.55 -9.92
CA GLN A 77 -4.44 -5.20 -10.48
C GLN A 77 -3.85 -6.15 -9.43
N GLU A 78 -3.57 -7.39 -9.81
CA GLU A 78 -3.08 -8.42 -8.87
C GLU A 78 -1.64 -8.16 -8.41
N TYR A 79 -0.81 -7.55 -9.27
CA TYR A 79 0.60 -7.27 -8.98
C TYR A 79 0.97 -5.88 -9.49
N SER A 80 1.91 -5.20 -8.84
CA SER A 80 2.45 -3.95 -9.38
C SER A 80 3.22 -4.17 -10.68
N THR A 81 3.32 -3.11 -11.49
CA THR A 81 4.17 -3.15 -12.68
C THR A 81 5.62 -3.40 -12.27
N PRO A 82 6.33 -4.39 -12.85
CA PRO A 82 7.70 -4.69 -12.47
C PRO A 82 8.62 -3.48 -12.59
N GLY A 83 9.54 -3.31 -11.63
CA GLY A 83 10.40 -2.13 -11.52
C GLY A 83 11.18 -1.78 -12.79
N ILE A 84 11.63 -2.80 -13.54
CA ILE A 84 12.36 -2.63 -14.80
C ILE A 84 11.54 -1.91 -15.88
N HIS A 85 10.21 -1.96 -15.83
CA HIS A 85 9.35 -1.29 -16.81
C HIS A 85 9.05 0.18 -16.46
N VAL A 86 9.37 0.61 -15.25
CA VAL A 86 9.08 1.97 -14.76
C VAL A 86 10.33 2.82 -14.58
N VAL A 87 11.51 2.27 -14.88
CA VAL A 87 12.78 2.97 -14.88
C VAL A 87 13.34 3.06 -16.31
N PRO A 88 14.05 4.15 -16.65
CA PRO A 88 14.83 4.22 -17.89
C PRO A 88 15.94 3.14 -17.92
N LEU A 89 16.32 2.66 -19.12
CA LEU A 89 17.31 1.58 -19.35
C LEU A 89 18.69 2.08 -19.80
N ASP A 90 18.90 3.40 -19.71
CA ASP A 90 20.09 4.15 -20.09
C ASP A 90 21.34 3.80 -19.26
#